data_AF-A0A354M8F4-F1
#
_entry.id   AF-A0A354M8F4-F1
#
_cell.length_a   1.000
_cell.length_b   1.000
_cell.length_c   1.000
_cell.angle_alpha   90.00
_cell.angle_beta   90.00
_cell.angle_gamma   90.00
#
_symmetry.space_group_name_H-M   'P 1'
#
loop_
_entity.id
_entity.type
_entity.pdbx_description
1 polymer ?
#
loop_
_entity_poly.entity_id
_entity_poly.type
_entity_poly.pdbx_seq_one_letter_code
_entity_poly.pdbx_strand_id
1 'polypeptide(L)'
;MNLSDKAKQHVDSCRFCWMCHHICPIGNATGHERSTARARALGISLVNRNAIELSEIMDNIYECCTCGGCVNVCVTGWDPVMFTKETRLKAALEGALPEYINKLVDNCLETGNAYGETEISAELKKAIESHSAKTDTLL
;
A
#
# COMPACT_ATOMS: atom_id res chain seq x y z
N MET A 1 -1.20 17.15 9.06
CA MET A 1 -0.52 15.82 8.95
C MET A 1 0.96 15.93 9.31
N ASN A 2 1.49 15.08 10.20
CA ASN A 2 2.95 15.04 10.51
C ASN A 2 3.62 13.83 9.82
N LEU A 3 3.87 13.94 8.50
CA LEU A 3 4.81 13.05 7.78
C LEU A 3 6.27 13.40 8.15
N SER A 4 7.21 12.47 7.92
CA SER A 4 8.63 12.79 8.05
C SER A 4 9.02 13.91 7.07
N ASP A 5 10.01 14.72 7.42
CA ASP A 5 10.45 15.80 6.52
C ASP A 5 11.01 15.24 5.21
N LYS A 6 11.54 14.02 5.24
CA LYS A 6 11.96 13.28 4.04
C LYS A 6 10.75 12.91 3.16
N ALA A 7 9.67 12.40 3.72
CA ALA A 7 8.45 12.11 2.95
C ALA A 7 7.84 13.38 2.36
N LYS A 8 7.78 14.48 3.13
CA LYS A 8 7.33 15.78 2.63
C LYS A 8 8.19 16.25 1.45
N GLN A 9 9.53 16.15 1.58
CA GLN A 9 10.44 16.47 0.50
C GLN A 9 10.16 15.63 -0.75
N HIS A 10 10.01 14.31 -0.61
CA HIS A 10 9.70 13.43 -1.75
C HIS A 10 8.36 13.76 -2.41
N VAL A 11 7.34 14.07 -1.61
CA VAL A 11 6.00 14.45 -2.07
C VAL A 11 6.05 15.78 -2.83
N ASP A 12 6.63 16.82 -2.24
CA ASP A 12 6.67 18.16 -2.84
C ASP A 12 7.67 18.25 -4.00
N SER A 13 8.69 17.39 -4.01
CA SER A 13 9.64 17.29 -5.14
C SER A 13 9.12 16.43 -6.29
N CYS A 14 7.95 15.79 -6.13
CA CYS A 14 7.27 15.10 -7.21
C CYS A 14 6.90 16.12 -8.30
N ARG A 15 7.80 16.28 -9.27
CA ARG A 15 7.52 17.07 -10.46
C ARG A 15 6.49 16.30 -11.27
N PHE A 16 5.47 17.00 -11.77
CA PHE A 16 4.47 16.47 -12.71
C PHE A 16 5.09 15.97 -14.03
N CYS A 17 5.92 14.93 -13.96
CA CYS A 17 6.44 14.13 -15.05
C CYS A 17 5.55 12.89 -15.21
N TRP A 18 5.55 12.32 -16.41
CA TRP A 18 4.65 11.21 -16.78
C TRP A 18 5.29 9.82 -16.63
N MET A 19 6.51 9.72 -16.11
CA MET A 19 7.24 8.45 -16.06
C MET A 19 6.52 7.36 -15.25
N CYS A 20 6.01 7.73 -14.07
CA CYS A 20 5.31 6.78 -13.22
C CYS A 20 3.95 6.33 -13.79
N HIS A 21 3.36 7.08 -14.71
CA HIS A 21 2.09 6.73 -15.36
C HIS A 21 2.29 5.48 -16.23
N HIS A 22 3.33 5.45 -17.06
CA HIS A 22 3.58 4.35 -18.00
C HIS A 22 3.82 2.99 -17.31
N ILE A 23 4.42 3.00 -16.12
CA ILE A 23 4.84 1.76 -15.43
C ILE A 23 3.86 1.30 -14.34
N CYS A 24 2.92 2.15 -13.90
CA CYS A 24 2.06 1.80 -12.78
C CYS A 24 1.04 0.74 -13.22
N PRO A 25 1.06 -0.48 -12.65
CA PRO A 25 0.13 -1.53 -13.07
C PRO A 25 -1.32 -1.16 -12.75
N ILE A 26 -1.56 -0.49 -11.62
CA ILE A 26 -2.89 -0.05 -11.21
C ILE A 26 -3.40 1.08 -12.12
N GLY A 27 -2.54 2.06 -12.44
CA GLY A 27 -2.87 3.10 -13.40
C GLY A 27 -3.24 2.53 -14.77
N ASN A 28 -2.42 1.60 -15.28
CA ASN A 28 -2.66 0.96 -16.57
C ASN A 28 -3.92 0.09 -16.58
N ALA A 29 -4.20 -0.65 -15.50
CA ALA A 29 -5.38 -1.52 -15.41
C ALA A 29 -6.68 -0.74 -15.24
N THR A 30 -6.65 0.36 -14.48
CA THR A 30 -7.86 1.15 -14.16
C THR A 30 -8.13 2.28 -15.16
N GLY A 31 -7.11 2.76 -15.89
CA GLY A 31 -7.21 3.96 -16.73
C GLY A 31 -7.39 5.26 -15.93
N HIS A 32 -7.38 5.19 -14.61
CA HIS A 32 -7.59 6.34 -13.74
C HIS A 32 -6.26 7.03 -13.42
N GLU A 33 -6.12 8.31 -13.79
CA GLU A 33 -4.92 9.09 -13.47
C GLU A 33 -4.69 9.19 -11.95
N ARG A 34 -5.76 9.18 -11.13
CA ARG A 34 -5.65 9.15 -9.66
C ARG A 34 -4.83 7.96 -9.16
N SER A 35 -4.84 6.83 -9.87
CA SER A 35 -4.15 5.60 -9.48
C SER A 35 -2.64 5.64 -9.67
N THR A 36 -2.07 6.72 -10.23
CA THR A 36 -0.63 6.84 -10.46
C THR A 36 0.11 7.35 -9.22
N ALA A 37 1.43 7.16 -9.18
CA ALA A 37 2.26 7.70 -8.10
C ALA A 37 2.20 9.25 -8.03
N ARG A 38 2.09 9.90 -9.18
CA ARG A 38 1.95 11.35 -9.31
C ARG A 38 0.70 11.87 -8.61
N ALA A 39 -0.46 11.29 -8.93
CA ALA A 39 -1.71 11.77 -8.35
C ALA A 39 -1.79 11.49 -6.84
N ARG A 40 -1.20 10.39 -6.37
CA ARG A 40 -1.01 10.15 -4.92
C ARG A 40 -0.16 11.23 -4.26
N ALA A 41 0.98 11.60 -4.85
CA ALA A 41 1.81 12.68 -4.34
C ALA A 41 1.01 13.99 -4.26
N LEU A 42 0.21 14.31 -5.28
CA LEU A 42 -0.65 15.48 -5.27
C LEU A 42 -1.67 15.44 -4.13
N GLY A 43 -2.37 14.32 -3.95
CA GLY A 43 -3.33 14.13 -2.85
C GLY A 43 -2.67 14.31 -1.47
N ILE A 44 -1.51 13.69 -1.26
CA ILE A 44 -0.75 13.82 -0.01
C ILE A 44 -0.29 15.27 0.21
N SER A 45 0.15 15.97 -0.85
CA SER A 45 0.56 17.38 -0.77
C SER A 45 -0.62 18.28 -0.37
N LEU A 46 -1.83 18.02 -0.87
CA LEU A 46 -3.05 18.73 -0.46
C LEU A 46 -3.38 18.49 1.01
N VAL A 47 -3.29 17.24 1.48
CA VAL A 47 -3.50 16.92 2.92
C VAL A 47 -2.43 17.57 3.79
N ASN A 48 -1.16 17.57 3.37
CA ASN A 48 -0.07 18.22 4.10
C ASN A 48 -0.30 19.74 4.27
N ARG A 49 -0.99 20.36 3.31
CA ARG A 49 -1.34 21.79 3.32
C ARG A 49 -2.70 22.08 3.95
N ASN A 50 -3.34 21.07 4.55
CA ASN A 50 -4.69 21.13 5.13
C ASN A 50 -5.75 21.64 4.13
N ALA A 51 -5.59 21.31 2.85
CA ALA A 51 -6.54 21.68 1.81
C ALA A 51 -7.69 20.66 1.65
N ILE A 52 -7.42 19.40 1.99
CA ILE A 52 -8.38 18.29 2.02
C ILE A 52 -8.08 17.39 3.23
N GLU A 53 -9.06 16.59 3.62
CA GLU A 53 -8.90 15.64 4.73
C GLU A 53 -8.16 14.36 4.28
N LEU A 54 -7.48 13.70 5.23
CA LEU A 54 -6.78 12.44 4.95
C LEU A 54 -7.73 11.36 4.43
N SER A 55 -8.95 11.30 4.98
CA SER A 55 -10.01 10.36 4.57
C SER A 55 -10.32 10.42 3.07
N GLU A 56 -10.20 11.59 2.44
CA GLU A 56 -10.53 11.81 1.02
C GLU A 56 -9.56 11.10 0.07
N ILE A 57 -8.36 10.76 0.51
CA ILE A 57 -7.33 10.11 -0.32
C ILE A 57 -7.11 8.64 0.05
N MET A 58 -7.77 8.12 1.09
CA MET A 58 -7.42 6.82 1.68
C MET A 58 -7.59 5.64 0.72
N ASP A 59 -8.69 5.59 -0.02
CA ASP A 59 -8.91 4.54 -1.02
C ASP A 59 -7.77 4.53 -2.03
N ASN A 60 -7.40 5.71 -2.52
CA ASN A 60 -6.34 5.84 -3.51
C ASN A 60 -4.95 5.46 -2.97
N ILE A 61 -4.66 5.78 -1.72
CA ILE A 61 -3.43 5.38 -1.04
C ILE A 61 -3.37 3.85 -0.90
N TYR A 62 -4.48 3.21 -0.56
CA TYR A 62 -4.52 1.75 -0.39
C TYR A 62 -4.65 0.95 -1.70
N GLU A 63 -5.11 1.56 -2.78
CA GLU A 63 -5.02 0.98 -4.14
C GLU A 63 -3.57 0.74 -4.60
N CYS A 64 -2.57 1.39 -4.00
CA CYS A 64 -1.16 1.19 -4.37
C CYS A 64 -0.68 -0.22 -4.00
N CYS A 65 -0.21 -0.99 -4.98
CA CYS A 65 0.39 -2.31 -4.71
C CYS A 65 1.82 -2.25 -4.13
N THR A 66 2.41 -1.06 -3.97
CA THR A 66 3.78 -0.85 -3.46
C THR A 66 4.87 -1.61 -4.23
N CYS A 67 4.66 -1.88 -5.52
CA CYS A 67 5.55 -2.70 -6.35
C CYS A 67 6.91 -2.05 -6.70
N GLY A 68 7.09 -0.75 -6.46
CA GLY A 68 8.36 -0.05 -6.74
C GLY A 68 8.61 0.32 -8.20
N GLY A 69 7.73 -0.03 -9.15
CA GLY A 69 7.92 0.31 -10.56
C GLY A 69 8.10 1.82 -10.81
N CYS A 70 7.32 2.65 -10.09
CA CYS A 70 7.43 4.10 -10.16
C CYS A 70 8.75 4.67 -9.63
N VAL A 71 9.38 4.01 -8.64
CA VAL A 71 10.70 4.38 -8.10
C VAL A 71 11.76 4.10 -9.16
N ASN A 72 11.68 2.92 -9.78
CA ASN A 72 12.65 2.47 -10.79
C ASN A 72 12.72 3.40 -12.01
N VAL A 73 11.59 3.96 -12.45
CA VAL A 73 11.54 4.86 -13.61
C VAL A 73 11.60 6.35 -13.25
N CYS A 74 11.79 6.68 -11.96
CA CYS A 74 11.77 8.07 -11.52
C CYS A 74 13.01 8.83 -12.00
N VAL A 75 12.86 9.64 -13.05
CA VAL A 75 13.94 10.45 -13.63
C VAL A 75 14.45 11.57 -12.72
N THR A 76 13.70 11.90 -11.67
CA THR A 76 14.11 12.89 -10.66
C THR A 76 14.68 12.25 -9.39
N GLY A 77 14.72 10.91 -9.30
CA GLY A 77 15.35 10.19 -8.18
C GLY A 77 14.55 10.15 -6.87
N TRP A 78 13.22 10.30 -6.93
CA TRP A 78 12.35 10.24 -5.75
C TRP A 78 11.76 8.84 -5.54
N ASP A 79 11.29 8.60 -4.32
CA ASP A 79 10.67 7.35 -3.90
C ASP A 79 9.17 7.54 -3.58
N PRO A 80 8.27 7.23 -4.54
CA PRO A 80 6.84 7.26 -4.27
C PRO A 80 6.30 6.16 -3.37
N VAL A 81 7.00 5.04 -3.26
CA VAL A 81 6.58 3.94 -2.38
C VAL A 81 6.79 4.36 -0.93
N MET A 82 7.87 5.06 -0.62
CA MET A 82 8.16 5.56 0.73
C MET A 82 7.05 6.46 1.24
N PHE A 83 6.70 7.55 0.53
CA PHE A 83 5.67 8.44 1.03
C PHE A 83 4.30 7.75 1.12
N THR A 84 4.02 6.77 0.25
CA THR A 84 2.76 6.01 0.30
C THR A 84 2.69 5.16 1.57
N LYS A 85 3.80 4.49 1.92
CA LYS A 85 3.89 3.69 3.16
C LYS A 85 3.82 4.57 4.40
N GLU A 86 4.48 5.72 4.40
CA GLU A 86 4.38 6.67 5.51
C GLU A 86 2.95 7.21 5.69
N THR A 87 2.23 7.51 4.60
CA THR A 87 0.81 7.91 4.69
C THR A 87 -0.05 6.80 5.28
N ARG A 88 0.18 5.53 4.93
CA ARG A 88 -0.53 4.38 5.54
C ARG A 88 -0.22 4.24 7.03
N LEU A 89 1.05 4.36 7.42
CA LEU A 89 1.45 4.35 8.82
C LEU A 89 0.76 5.49 9.58
N LYS A 90 0.69 6.68 8.97
CA LYS A 90 0.04 7.82 9.58
C LYS A 90 -1.47 7.59 9.76
N ALA A 91 -2.14 7.06 8.74
CA ALA A 91 -3.55 6.69 8.84
C ALA A 91 -3.80 5.68 9.96
N ALA A 92 -2.90 4.71 10.16
CA ALA A 92 -2.98 3.78 11.29
C ALA A 92 -2.90 4.51 12.64
N LEU A 93 -1.93 5.43 12.80
CA LEU A 93 -1.74 6.18 14.04
C LEU A 93 -2.87 7.18 14.33
N GLU A 94 -3.60 7.64 13.31
CA GLU A 94 -4.71 8.59 13.44
C GLU A 94 -6.08 7.91 13.48
N GLY A 95 -6.15 6.57 13.45
CA GLY A 95 -7.42 5.84 13.39
C GLY A 95 -8.21 6.08 12.11
N ALA A 96 -7.53 6.48 11.03
CA ALA A 96 -8.11 6.82 9.73
C ALA A 96 -7.93 5.69 8.69
N LEU A 97 -7.75 4.45 9.15
CA LEU A 97 -7.66 3.28 8.29
C LEU A 97 -9.01 2.99 7.62
N PRO A 98 -9.03 2.56 6.34
CA PRO A 98 -10.23 2.01 5.73
C PRO A 98 -10.71 0.76 6.49
N GLU A 99 -12.02 0.54 6.51
CA GLU A 99 -12.65 -0.54 7.27
C GLU A 99 -12.11 -1.93 6.93
N TYR A 100 -11.86 -2.20 5.64
CA TYR A 100 -11.30 -3.49 5.21
C TYR A 100 -9.86 -3.70 5.69
N ILE A 101 -9.12 -2.63 5.98
CA ILE A 101 -7.79 -2.71 6.57
C ILE A 101 -7.88 -2.94 8.08
N ASN A 102 -8.83 -2.28 8.78
CA ASN A 102 -9.08 -2.57 10.20
C ASN A 102 -9.41 -4.05 10.40
N LYS A 103 -10.33 -4.60 9.59
CA LYS A 103 -10.65 -6.02 9.61
C LYS A 103 -9.43 -6.92 9.42
N LEU A 104 -8.52 -6.56 8.50
CA LEU A 104 -7.30 -7.32 8.28
C LEU A 104 -6.34 -7.24 9.48
N VAL A 105 -6.25 -6.09 10.12
CA VAL A 105 -5.47 -5.90 11.36
C VAL A 105 -6.06 -6.73 12.49
N ASP A 106 -7.38 -6.68 12.69
CA ASP A 106 -8.08 -7.45 13.71
C ASP A 106 -7.87 -8.96 13.51
N ASN A 107 -8.05 -9.44 12.27
CA ASN A 107 -7.74 -10.83 11.91
C ASN A 107 -6.31 -11.23 12.32
N CYS A 108 -5.32 -10.38 12.02
CA CYS A 108 -3.93 -10.67 12.36
C CYS A 108 -3.69 -10.72 13.88
N LEU A 109 -4.31 -9.82 14.64
CA LEU A 109 -4.16 -9.74 16.09
C LEU A 109 -4.89 -10.89 16.81
N GLU A 110 -6.07 -11.27 16.34
CA GLU A 110 -6.91 -12.27 16.99
C GLU A 110 -6.55 -13.71 16.59
N THR A 111 -6.21 -13.94 15.32
CA THR A 111 -6.01 -15.30 14.77
C THR A 111 -4.58 -15.59 14.33
N GLY A 112 -3.70 -14.58 14.38
CA GLY A 112 -2.30 -14.70 13.93
C GLY A 112 -2.13 -14.75 12.41
N ASN A 113 -3.19 -14.53 11.62
CA ASN A 113 -3.13 -14.47 10.16
C ASN A 113 -4.12 -13.46 9.57
N ALA A 114 -3.87 -13.01 8.33
CA ALA A 114 -4.69 -11.99 7.68
C ALA A 114 -6.09 -12.48 7.26
N TYR A 115 -6.31 -13.80 7.22
CA TYR A 115 -7.57 -14.39 6.74
C TYR A 115 -8.61 -14.52 7.84
N GLY A 116 -8.21 -14.49 9.13
CA GLY A 116 -9.13 -14.69 10.26
C GLY A 116 -9.45 -16.16 10.51
N GLU A 117 -8.64 -17.07 9.96
CA GLU A 117 -8.88 -18.51 10.04
C GLU A 117 -8.16 -19.11 11.25
N THR A 118 -8.86 -19.86 12.09
CA THR A 118 -8.26 -20.53 13.27
C THR A 118 -7.87 -21.98 12.99
N GLU A 119 -8.38 -22.55 11.91
CA GLU A 119 -8.10 -23.92 11.50
C GLU A 119 -7.50 -23.98 10.09
N ILE A 120 -6.55 -24.89 9.91
CA ILE A 120 -6.04 -25.23 8.58
C ILE A 120 -7.16 -25.93 7.79
N SER A 121 -7.34 -25.56 6.53
CA SER A 121 -8.33 -26.20 5.65
C SER A 121 -8.08 -27.71 5.54
N ALA A 122 -9.15 -28.49 5.37
CA ALA A 122 -9.05 -29.95 5.30
C ALA A 122 -8.16 -30.40 4.12
N GLU A 123 -8.23 -29.67 3.00
CA GLU A 123 -7.42 -29.91 1.81
C GLU A 123 -5.93 -29.69 2.10
N LEU A 124 -5.59 -28.60 2.80
CA LEU A 124 -4.21 -28.30 3.17
C LEU A 124 -3.69 -29.27 4.23
N LYS A 125 -4.49 -29.63 5.25
CA LYS A 125 -4.17 -30.68 6.24
C LYS A 125 -3.80 -31.99 5.53
N LYS A 126 -4.62 -32.43 4.57
CA LYS A 126 -4.37 -33.65 3.78
C LYS A 126 -3.10 -33.52 2.91
N ALA A 127 -2.87 -32.36 2.31
CA ALA A 127 -1.65 -32.11 1.53
C ALA A 127 -0.38 -32.20 2.40
N ILE A 128 -0.40 -31.61 3.60
CA ILE A 128 0.67 -31.69 4.60
C ILE A 128 0.96 -33.14 4.96
N GLU A 129 -0.06 -33.90 5.33
CA GLU A 129 0.09 -35.31 5.72
C GLU A 129 0.72 -36.14 4.60
N SER A 130 0.26 -35.95 3.35
CA SER A 130 0.78 -36.70 2.19
C SER A 130 2.25 -36.42 1.84
N HIS A 131 2.78 -35.25 2.22
CA HIS A 131 4.16 -34.83 1.93
C HIS A 131 5.10 -34.92 3.15
N SER A 132 4.55 -35.01 4.36
CA SER A 132 5.29 -35.01 5.63
C SER A 132 6.41 -36.06 5.74
N ALA A 133 6.26 -37.20 5.05
CA ALA A 133 7.28 -38.26 5.01
C ALA A 133 8.48 -37.93 4.09
N LYS A 134 8.34 -36.95 3.18
CA LYS A 134 9.34 -36.61 2.15
C LYS A 134 10.03 -35.28 2.41
N THR A 135 9.30 -34.31 2.93
CA THR A 135 9.83 -32.98 3.24
C THR A 135 9.00 -32.33 4.34
N ASP A 136 9.69 -31.55 5.15
CA ASP A 136 9.19 -30.67 6.18
C ASP A 136 8.59 -29.35 5.63
N THR A 137 8.73 -29.08 4.33
CA THR A 137 8.20 -27.88 3.67
C THR A 137 7.30 -28.21 2.49
N LEU A 138 6.09 -27.64 2.46
CA LEU A 138 5.25 -27.60 1.26
C LEU A 138 5.65 -26.36 0.45
N LEU A 139 6.43 -26.56 -0.60
CA LEU A 139 6.65 -25.57 -1.66
C LEU A 139 5.59 -25.70 -2.75
#